data_AF-A0A8J4EPE7-F1
#
_entry.id   AF-A0A8J4EPE7-F1
#
_cell.length_a   1.000
_cell.length_b   1.000
_cell.length_c   1.000
_cell.angle_alpha   90.00
_cell.angle_beta   90.00
_cell.angle_gamma   90.00
#
_symmetry.space_group_name_H-M   'P 1'
#
loop_
_entity.id
_entity.type
_entity.pdbx_description
1 polymer ?
#
loop_
_entity_poly.entity_id
_entity_poly.type
_entity_poly.pdbx_seq_one_letter_code
_entity_poly.pdbx_strand_id
1 'polypeptide(L)' 'MSSRFLPLADVADELNVTESQVYHLVRSGDLAAIKIGGRGQWRVERAKLEEFIERKYAETAAWVADNPLLARDTAE' A
#
# COMPACT_ATOMS: atom_id res chain seq x y z
N MET A 1 -20.39 0.23 10.69
CA MET A 1 -19.81 1.49 10.17
C MET A 1 -18.31 1.32 10.15
N SER A 2 -17.64 1.53 9.02
CA SER A 2 -16.18 1.42 8.94
C SER A 2 -15.52 2.70 9.46
N SER A 3 -14.45 2.57 10.25
CA SER A 3 -13.69 3.73 10.73
C SER A 3 -13.07 4.49 9.54
N ARG A 4 -13.16 5.82 9.55
CA ARG A 4 -12.54 6.68 8.53
C ARG A 4 -11.02 6.64 8.61
N PHE A 5 -10.47 6.55 9.83
CA PHE A 5 -9.04 6.55 10.10
C PHE A 5 -8.63 5.23 10.73
N LEU A 6 -7.64 4.58 10.12
CA LEU A 6 -7.12 3.28 10.49
C LEU A 6 -5.77 3.44 11.20
N PRO A 7 -5.52 2.74 12.32
CA PRO A 7 -4.17 2.53 12.83
C PRO A 7 -3.36 1.67 11.84
N LEU A 8 -2.03 1.67 11.98
CA LEU A 8 -1.17 0.90 11.07
C LEU A 8 -1.42 -0.61 11.17
N ALA A 9 -1.80 -1.12 12.34
CA ALA A 9 -2.19 -2.52 12.53
C ALA A 9 -3.39 -2.92 11.65
N ASP A 10 -4.49 -2.16 11.68
CA ASP A 10 -5.66 -2.46 10.85
C ASP A 10 -5.35 -2.40 9.35
N VAL A 11 -4.48 -1.47 8.93
CA VAL A 11 -4.02 -1.40 7.52
C VAL A 11 -3.17 -2.61 7.15
N ALA A 12 -2.35 -3.09 8.09
CA ALA A 12 -1.52 -4.27 7.89
C ALA A 12 -2.39 -5.51 7.71
N ASP A 13 -3.42 -5.66 8.54
CA ASP A 13 -4.41 -6.74 8.42
C ASP A 13 -5.17 -6.66 7.08
N GLU A 14 -5.62 -5.47 6.67
CA GLU A 14 -6.38 -5.27 5.43
C GLU A 14 -5.55 -5.56 4.17
N LEU A 15 -4.26 -5.21 4.17
CA LEU A 15 -3.33 -5.52 3.09
C LEU A 15 -2.67 -6.90 3.21
N ASN A 16 -2.92 -7.63 4.30
CA ASN A 16 -2.28 -8.90 4.65
C ASN A 16 -0.74 -8.81 4.63
N VAL A 17 -0.20 -7.78 5.29
CA VAL A 17 1.24 -7.52 5.44
C VAL A 17 1.59 -7.29 6.91
N THR A 18 2.87 -7.09 7.22
CA THR A 18 3.29 -6.75 8.59
C THR A 18 3.12 -5.25 8.88
N GLU A 19 2.87 -4.89 10.14
CA GLU A 19 2.77 -3.48 10.56
C GLU A 19 4.06 -2.69 10.27
N SER A 20 5.23 -3.35 10.33
CA SER A 20 6.52 -2.74 10.00
C SER A 20 6.62 -2.36 8.51
N GLN A 21 6.04 -3.15 7.61
CA GLN A 21 5.95 -2.81 6.19
C GLN A 21 5.04 -1.59 5.98
N VAL A 22 3.88 -1.53 6.64
CA VAL A 22 2.99 -0.36 6.56
C VAL A 22 3.69 0.88 7.12
N TYR A 23 4.38 0.77 8.25
CA TYR A 23 5.17 1.86 8.80
C TYR A 23 6.22 2.36 7.80
N HIS A 24 6.92 1.46 7.10
CA HIS A 24 7.89 1.84 6.07
C HIS A 24 7.23 2.61 4.93
N LEU A 25 6.07 2.15 4.42
CA LEU A 25 5.32 2.85 3.37
C LEU A 25 4.92 4.27 3.80
N VAL A 26 4.47 4.43 5.04
CA VAL A 26 4.15 5.75 5.60
C VAL A 26 5.41 6.61 5.72
N ARG A 27 6.51 6.02 6.19
CA ARG A 27 7.76 6.73 6.44
C ARG A 27 8.48 7.16 5.16
N SER A 28 8.35 6.38 4.09
CA SER A 28 8.86 6.72 2.75
C SER A 28 7.94 7.70 2.01
N GLY A 29 6.69 7.85 2.46
CA GLY A 29 5.69 8.70 1.81
C GLY A 29 4.88 7.98 0.72
N ASP A 30 5.11 6.68 0.52
CA ASP A 30 4.34 5.86 -0.42
C ASP A 30 2.87 5.72 0.00
N LEU A 31 2.60 5.65 1.30
CA LEU A 31 1.25 5.62 1.86
C LEU A 31 0.99 6.88 2.68
N ALA A 32 -0.01 7.67 2.28
CA ALA A 32 -0.36 8.89 2.97
C ALA A 32 -0.99 8.60 4.34
N ALA A 33 -0.43 9.19 5.39
CA ALA A 33 -0.94 9.10 6.75
C ALA A 33 -0.77 10.44 7.48
N ILE A 34 -1.63 10.68 8.46
CA ILE A 34 -1.50 11.80 9.39
C ILE A 34 -0.87 11.34 10.70
N LYS A 35 -0.08 12.21 11.32
CA LYS A 35 0.50 11.99 12.64
C LYS A 35 -0.31 12.73 13.70
N ILE A 36 -0.90 12.01 14.63
CA ILE A 36 -1.80 12.57 15.65
C ILE A 36 -1.14 12.56 17.03
N GLY A 37 -1.15 13.72 17.68
CA GLY A 37 -0.74 13.93 19.06
C GLY A 37 0.77 13.84 19.33
N GLY A 38 1.17 14.21 20.55
CA GLY A 38 2.58 14.26 20.97
C GLY A 38 3.29 12.91 21.06
N ARG A 39 2.55 11.80 21.06
CA ARG A 39 3.10 10.42 21.02
C ARG A 39 3.36 9.92 19.60
N GLY A 40 3.00 10.70 18.59
CA GLY A 40 3.33 10.41 17.20
C GLY A 40 2.61 9.21 16.59
N GLN A 41 1.34 8.99 16.94
CA GLN A 41 0.56 7.90 16.36
C GLN A 41 0.23 8.20 14.90
N TRP A 42 0.44 7.25 14.02
CA TRP A 42 0.04 7.36 12.61
C TRP A 42 -1.38 6.88 12.40
N ARG A 43 -2.12 7.56 11.52
CA ARG A 43 -3.44 7.17 11.06
C ARG A 43 -3.54 7.31 9.54
N VAL A 44 -3.97 6.25 8.89
CA VAL A 44 -4.24 6.22 7.46
C VAL A 44 -5.73 6.46 7.26
N GLU A 45 -6.09 7.42 6.42
CA GLU A 45 -7.48 7.57 6.02
C GLU A 45 -7.86 6.47 5.02
N ARG A 46 -9.03 5.86 5.17
CA ARG A 46 -9.51 4.78 4.29
C ARG A 46 -9.43 5.15 2.81
N ALA A 47 -9.87 6.35 2.43
CA ALA A 47 -9.77 6.81 1.06
C ALA A 47 -8.31 6.87 0.54
N LYS A 48 -7.34 7.19 1.40
CA LYS A 48 -5.92 7.20 1.04
C LYS A 48 -5.32 5.80 0.91
N LEU A 49 -5.83 4.83 1.66
CA LEU A 49 -5.50 3.43 1.46
C LEU A 49 -6.02 2.93 0.10
N GLU A 50 -7.26 3.24 -0.25
CA GLU A 50 -7.83 2.87 -1.56
C GLU A 50 -7.05 3.53 -2.72
N GLU A 51 -6.75 4.83 -2.63
CA GLU A 51 -5.91 5.53 -3.63
C GLU A 51 -4.52 4.90 -3.78
N PHE A 52 -3.92 4.39 -2.70
CA PHE A 52 -2.66 3.65 -2.74
C PHE A 52 -2.82 2.32 -3.47
N ILE A 53 -3.88 1.56 -3.18
CA ILE A 53 -4.17 0.28 -3.81
C ILE A 53 -4.38 0.47 -5.32
N GLU A 54 -5.20 1.43 -5.72
CA GLU A 54 -5.43 1.77 -7.12
C GLU A 54 -4.12 2.11 -7.86
N ARG A 55 -3.27 2.93 -7.24
CA ARG A 55 -1.96 3.26 -7.80
C ARG A 55 -1.07 2.02 -7.95
N LYS A 56 -1.04 1.13 -6.95
CA LYS A 56 -0.25 -0.12 -7.01
C LYS A 56 -0.76 -1.07 -8.08
N TYR A 57 -2.07 -1.14 -8.31
CA TYR A 57 -2.62 -1.87 -9.45
C TYR A 57 -2.17 -1.27 -10.78
N ALA A 58 -2.21 0.05 -10.95
CA ALA A 58 -1.76 0.71 -12.17
C ALA A 58 -0.25 0.50 -12.44
N GLU A 59 0.59 0.65 -11.41
CA GLU A 59 2.04 0.36 -11.47
C GLU A 59 2.29 -1.09 -11.91
N THR A 60 1.58 -2.04 -11.30
CA THR A 60 1.72 -3.47 -11.62
C THR A 60 1.24 -3.77 -13.05
N ALA A 61 0.12 -3.19 -13.47
CA ALA A 61 -0.41 -3.38 -14.82
C ALA A 61 0.55 -2.85 -15.89
N ALA A 62 1.15 -1.68 -15.68
CA ALA A 62 2.18 -1.14 -16.57
C ALA A 62 3.40 -2.07 -16.63
N TRP A 63 3.88 -2.53 -15.47
CA TRP A 63 5.02 -3.46 -15.42
C TRP A 63 4.74 -4.78 -16.14
N VAL A 64 3.56 -5.37 -15.98
CA VAL A 64 3.17 -6.61 -16.67
C VAL A 64 3.09 -6.41 -18.19
N ALA A 65 2.59 -5.28 -18.65
CA ALA A 65 2.55 -4.94 -20.07
C ALA A 65 3.96 -4.84 -20.68
N ASP A 66 4.91 -4.29 -19.93
CA ASP A 66 6.32 -4.17 -20.33
C ASP A 66 7.11 -5.48 -20.18
N ASN A 67 6.61 -6.44 -19.39
CA ASN A 67 7.29 -7.71 -19.07
C ASN A 67 6.37 -8.92 -19.37
N PRO A 68 6.01 -9.16 -20.65
CA PRO A 68 5.13 -10.26 -21.01
C PRO A 68 5.80 -11.62 -20.77
N LEU A 69 5.07 -12.54 -20.12
CA LEU A 69 5.57 -13.89 -19.78
C LEU A 69 6.00 -14.71 -21.02
N LEU A 70 5.40 -14.46 -22.18
CA LEU A 70 5.59 -15.23 -23.41
C LEU A 70 7.00 -15.11 -24.02
N ALA A 71 7.84 -14.15 -23.59
CA ALA A 71 9.19 -13.99 -24.12
C ALA A 71 10.21 -15.00 -23.58
N ARG A 72 9.89 -15.79 -22.56
CA ARG A 72 10.82 -16.76 -21.94
C ARG A 72 10.63 -18.22 -22.38
N ASP A 73 9.50 -18.56 -23.01
CA ASP A 73 9.14 -19.95 -23.32
C ASP A 73 9.51 -20.39 -24.75
N THR A 74 10.05 -19.50 -25.60
CA THR A 74 10.41 -19.83 -27.00
C THR A 74 11.88 -20.18 -27.20
N ALA A 75 12.62 -20.40 -26.12
CA ALA A 75 14.04 -20.73 -26.15
C ALA A 75 14.30 -22.08 -25.45
N GLU A 76 13.71 -23.16 -25.97
CA GLU A 76 14.22 -24.53 -25.78
C GLU A 76 13.88 -25.42 -26.97
#